data_AF-A0AAN6WM32-F1
#
_entry.id   AF-A0AAN6WM32-F1
#
_cell.length_a   1.000
_cell.length_b   1.000
_cell.length_c   1.000
_cell.angle_alpha   90.00
_cell.angle_beta   90.00
_cell.angle_gamma   90.00
#
_symmetry.space_group_name_H-M   'P 1'
#
loop_
_entity.id
_entity.type
_entity.pdbx_description
1 polymer ?
#
loop_
_entity_poly.entity_id
_entity_poly.type
_entity_poly.pdbx_seq_one_letter_code
_entity_poly.pdbx_strand_id
1 'polypeptide(L)'
;MAIANLATAIPAIPTASADAVSNVNSDTFEFEDFKFNTPTVQGDDFEDFDCDGSKICRFLHPEACDDAVNNRLIRGDFLDYGAPGSGRPLTSACSAIAGPVGCRIHIQGHRNCTRTGNQIWEDYQDIRESGCQVCGTKHWGDGCYTSIEVDPQCKVWRGIGNPDDW
;
A
#
# COMPACT_ATOMS: atom_id res chain seq x y z
N MET A 1 -1.16 60.44 -29.41
CA MET A 1 -0.90 59.00 -29.56
C MET A 1 -0.37 58.49 -28.25
N ALA A 2 -1.18 57.75 -27.50
CA ALA A 2 -0.80 57.17 -26.20
C ALA A 2 -0.50 55.69 -26.40
N ILE A 3 0.70 55.26 -25.99
CA ILE A 3 1.11 53.86 -25.93
C ILE A 3 0.53 53.25 -24.65
N ALA A 4 -0.37 52.29 -24.81
CA ALA A 4 -0.96 51.54 -23.69
C ALA A 4 -0.01 50.39 -23.30
N ASN A 5 0.38 50.36 -22.03
CA ASN A 5 1.06 49.22 -21.40
C ASN A 5 0.07 48.05 -21.26
N LEU A 6 0.35 46.91 -21.88
CA LEU A 6 -0.31 45.65 -21.53
C LEU A 6 0.39 45.05 -20.30
N ALA A 7 -0.28 45.09 -19.15
CA ALA A 7 0.04 44.22 -18.01
C ALA A 7 -0.75 42.92 -18.17
N THR A 8 -0.05 41.80 -18.37
CA THR A 8 -0.66 40.47 -18.38
C THR A 8 -0.94 40.01 -16.94
N ALA A 9 -2.21 39.78 -16.63
CA ALA A 9 -2.65 39.22 -15.35
C ALA A 9 -2.27 37.73 -15.24
N ILE A 10 -1.64 37.36 -14.13
CA ILE A 10 -1.36 35.96 -13.75
C ILE A 10 -2.61 35.42 -13.02
N PRO A 11 -3.19 34.27 -13.41
CA PRO A 11 -4.30 33.68 -12.66
C PRO A 11 -3.79 33.11 -11.32
N ALA A 12 -4.52 33.42 -10.24
CA ALA A 12 -4.26 32.93 -8.90
C ALA A 12 -4.49 31.41 -8.81
N ILE A 13 -3.58 30.71 -8.11
CA ILE A 13 -3.72 29.31 -7.72
C ILE A 13 -4.74 29.23 -6.57
N PRO A 14 -5.77 28.36 -6.62
CA PRO A 14 -6.62 28.16 -5.46
C PRO A 14 -5.82 27.46 -4.36
N THR A 15 -5.72 28.10 -3.20
CA THR A 15 -5.26 27.49 -1.96
C THR A 15 -6.30 26.46 -1.51
N ALA A 16 -5.90 25.18 -1.42
CA ALA A 16 -6.72 24.17 -0.77
C ALA A 16 -6.90 24.56 0.71
N SER A 17 -8.14 24.86 1.06
CA SER A 17 -8.60 25.07 2.44
C SER A 17 -8.60 23.73 3.15
N ALA A 18 -7.85 23.62 4.25
CA ALA A 18 -7.98 22.51 5.19
C ALA A 18 -9.21 22.77 6.06
N ASP A 19 -10.38 22.32 5.60
CA ASP A 19 -11.62 22.42 6.38
C ASP A 19 -11.89 21.12 7.16
N ALA A 20 -11.85 21.30 8.48
CA ALA A 20 -12.66 20.68 9.53
C ALA A 20 -12.60 19.15 9.73
N VAL A 21 -11.75 18.71 10.67
CA VAL A 21 -12.04 17.52 11.49
C VAL A 21 -12.82 17.98 12.72
N SER A 22 -14.09 17.61 12.81
CA SER A 22 -14.93 17.82 14.00
C SER A 22 -15.47 16.47 14.50
N ASN A 23 -15.45 16.31 15.83
CA ASN A 23 -15.95 15.21 16.67
C ASN A 23 -14.94 14.12 17.05
N VAL A 24 -14.23 14.38 18.15
CA VAL A 24 -13.57 13.36 18.99
C VAL A 24 -14.52 12.99 20.12
N ASN A 25 -14.97 11.73 20.17
CA ASN A 25 -15.47 11.11 21.40
C ASN A 25 -14.36 10.26 21.98
N SER A 26 -13.99 10.53 23.23
CA SER A 26 -12.95 9.82 23.96
C SER A 26 -13.58 8.77 24.87
N ASP A 27 -13.52 7.51 24.49
CA ASP A 27 -13.79 6.43 25.44
C ASP A 27 -12.49 6.08 26.17
N THR A 28 -12.41 6.51 27.43
CA THR A 28 -11.33 6.17 28.36
C THR A 28 -11.46 4.72 28.80
N PHE A 29 -10.49 3.88 28.39
CA PHE A 29 -10.29 2.56 28.99
C PHE A 29 -9.18 2.66 30.04
N GLU A 30 -9.53 2.41 31.31
CA GLU A 30 -8.60 2.49 32.42
C GLU A 30 -7.87 1.16 32.62
N PHE A 31 -6.55 1.18 32.43
CA PHE A 31 -5.61 0.21 32.99
C PHE A 31 -4.46 1.02 33.59
N GLU A 32 -4.07 0.71 34.83
CA GLU A 32 -3.08 1.50 35.56
C GLU A 32 -1.75 1.63 34.78
N ASP A 33 -1.28 2.87 34.68
CA ASP A 33 0.04 3.35 34.25
C ASP A 33 0.43 3.59 32.77
N PHE A 34 -0.42 3.32 31.77
CA PHE A 34 -0.10 3.78 30.39
C PHE A 34 -1.31 4.40 29.67
N LYS A 35 -1.30 5.73 29.51
CA LYS A 35 -2.27 6.46 28.68
C LYS A 35 -1.87 6.35 27.21
N PHE A 36 -2.42 5.39 26.48
CA PHE A 36 -2.30 5.35 25.02
C PHE A 36 -3.54 6.00 24.40
N ASN A 37 -3.38 7.17 23.79
CA ASN A 37 -4.47 7.84 23.08
C ASN A 37 -4.55 7.21 21.68
N THR A 38 -5.39 6.18 21.51
CA THR A 38 -5.69 5.61 20.19
C THR A 38 -6.93 6.28 19.64
N PRO A 39 -6.85 7.02 18.51
CA PRO A 39 -8.05 7.41 17.80
C PRO A 39 -8.67 6.15 17.18
N THR A 40 -9.79 5.70 17.72
CA THR A 40 -10.70 4.78 17.03
C THR A 40 -11.46 5.59 15.99
N VAL A 41 -10.99 5.53 14.74
CA VAL A 41 -11.74 6.10 13.63
C VAL A 41 -12.67 5.01 13.10
N GLN A 42 -13.94 5.12 13.47
CA GLN A 42 -15.01 4.31 12.91
C GLN A 42 -15.51 5.04 11.68
N GLY A 43 -15.30 4.45 10.52
CA GLY A 43 -16.02 4.83 9.33
C GLY A 43 -16.21 3.64 8.43
N ASP A 44 -17.11 3.87 7.52
CA ASP A 44 -17.67 2.89 6.64
C ASP A 44 -16.81 3.04 5.37
N ASP A 45 -16.08 1.99 4.99
CA ASP A 45 -14.90 1.97 4.09
C ASP A 45 -13.54 2.33 4.73
N PHE A 46 -13.28 1.84 5.94
CA PHE A 46 -11.94 1.92 6.52
C PHE A 46 -10.99 0.96 5.83
N GLU A 47 -9.92 1.52 5.25
CA GLU A 47 -8.78 0.71 4.87
C GLU A 47 -8.17 0.13 6.15
N ASP A 48 -8.52 -1.12 6.44
CA ASP A 48 -8.02 -1.82 7.62
C ASP A 48 -6.60 -2.32 7.35
N PHE A 49 -5.74 -2.23 8.37
CA PHE A 49 -4.36 -2.74 8.30
C PHE A 49 -4.18 -3.91 9.26
N ASP A 50 -3.63 -5.00 8.74
CA ASP A 50 -3.20 -6.13 9.54
C ASP A 50 -1.68 -6.25 9.50
N CYS A 51 -1.01 -5.96 10.63
CA CYS A 51 0.44 -6.10 10.76
C CYS A 51 0.87 -7.52 11.18
N ASP A 52 -0.05 -8.47 11.37
CA ASP A 52 0.22 -9.86 11.78
C ASP A 52 0.83 -10.73 10.66
N GLY A 53 1.48 -10.09 9.68
CA GLY A 53 2.22 -10.79 8.62
C GLY A 53 3.07 -11.93 9.17
N SER A 54 3.37 -12.94 8.33
CA SER A 54 3.98 -14.20 8.75
C SER A 54 5.05 -14.04 9.83
N LYS A 55 5.09 -14.91 10.86
CA LYS A 55 6.09 -14.83 11.95
C LYS A 55 7.55 -14.82 11.47
N ILE A 56 7.78 -15.19 10.22
CA ILE A 56 9.09 -15.14 9.56
C ILE A 56 9.49 -13.71 9.14
N CYS A 57 8.54 -12.78 9.04
CA CYS A 57 8.76 -11.37 8.71
C CYS A 57 9.74 -10.67 9.65
N ARG A 58 9.89 -11.14 10.90
CA ARG A 58 10.92 -10.64 11.83
C ARG A 58 12.37 -10.86 11.34
N PHE A 59 12.57 -11.77 10.39
CA PHE A 59 13.89 -12.08 9.80
C PHE A 59 14.06 -11.45 8.42
N LEU A 60 13.03 -10.78 7.91
CA LEU A 60 13.09 -10.10 6.64
C LEU A 60 13.66 -8.71 6.84
N HIS A 61 14.59 -8.36 5.96
CA HIS A 61 15.21 -7.04 5.91
C HIS A 61 14.23 -6.06 5.24
N PRO A 62 13.84 -4.95 5.88
CA PRO A 62 12.94 -3.95 5.28
C PRO A 62 13.42 -3.45 3.91
N GLU A 63 14.75 -3.37 3.73
CA GLU A 63 15.37 -2.94 2.48
C GLU A 63 14.96 -3.83 1.29
N ALA A 64 14.65 -5.12 1.53
CA ALA A 64 14.19 -6.01 0.48
C ALA A 64 12.79 -5.61 -0.01
N CYS A 65 11.92 -5.13 0.89
CA CYS A 65 10.62 -4.61 0.51
C CYS A 65 10.75 -3.25 -0.20
N ASP A 66 11.68 -2.41 0.27
CA ASP A 66 11.96 -1.13 -0.39
C ASP A 66 12.50 -1.36 -1.82
N ASP A 67 13.39 -2.32 -2.04
CA ASP A 67 13.86 -2.67 -3.38
C ASP A 67 12.72 -3.26 -4.23
N ALA A 68 11.87 -4.12 -3.64
CA ALA A 68 10.72 -4.68 -4.33
C ALA A 68 9.78 -3.57 -4.85
N VAL A 69 9.44 -2.60 -4.01
CA VAL A 69 8.48 -1.54 -4.38
C VAL A 69 9.10 -0.46 -5.26
N ASN A 70 10.38 -0.11 -5.07
CA ASN A 70 11.00 1.02 -5.75
C ASN A 70 11.72 0.62 -7.05
N ASN A 71 12.25 -0.61 -7.12
CA ASN A 71 13.10 -1.04 -8.23
C ASN A 71 12.56 -2.24 -9.01
N ARG A 72 11.65 -3.03 -8.45
CA ARG A 72 11.09 -4.24 -9.11
C ARG A 72 9.64 -4.07 -9.56
N LEU A 73 8.88 -3.26 -8.84
CA LEU A 73 7.53 -2.87 -9.23
C LEU A 73 7.58 -2.02 -10.50
N ILE A 74 6.90 -2.47 -11.54
CA ILE A 74 6.65 -1.66 -12.74
C ILE A 74 5.64 -0.57 -12.36
N ARG A 75 6.11 0.67 -12.28
CA ARG A 75 5.32 1.86 -11.98
C ARG A 75 4.54 2.33 -13.21
N GLY A 76 3.28 2.70 -13.02
CA GLY A 76 2.39 3.15 -14.09
C GLY A 76 0.93 3.08 -13.70
N ASP A 77 0.07 3.64 -14.56
CA ASP A 77 -1.38 3.75 -14.36
C ASP A 77 -2.17 2.62 -15.05
N PHE A 78 -1.47 1.67 -15.67
CA PHE A 78 -2.10 0.49 -16.25
C PHE A 78 -2.40 -0.54 -15.16
N LEU A 79 -3.57 -1.20 -15.27
CA LEU A 79 -3.96 -2.31 -14.41
C LEU A 79 -3.18 -3.58 -14.80
N ASP A 80 -1.90 -3.60 -14.48
CA ASP A 80 -0.98 -4.71 -14.78
C ASP A 80 -0.97 -5.78 -13.69
N TYR A 81 -1.45 -5.43 -12.48
CA TYR A 81 -1.42 -6.32 -11.33
C TYR A 81 -2.82 -6.76 -10.93
N GLY A 82 -2.96 -8.02 -10.56
CA GLY A 82 -4.18 -8.52 -9.94
C GLY A 82 -3.98 -9.77 -9.10
N ALA A 83 -5.01 -10.12 -8.34
CA ALA A 83 -5.05 -11.37 -7.60
C ALA A 83 -4.93 -12.59 -8.55
N PRO A 84 -4.54 -13.76 -8.02
CA PRO A 84 -4.54 -15.00 -8.79
C PRO A 84 -5.88 -15.22 -9.53
N GLY A 85 -5.80 -15.57 -10.81
CA GLY A 85 -6.98 -15.78 -11.66
C GLY A 85 -7.63 -14.49 -12.20
N SER A 86 -7.06 -13.31 -11.94
CA SER A 86 -7.55 -12.02 -12.49
C SER A 86 -7.30 -11.83 -13.99
N GLY A 87 -6.47 -12.67 -14.60
CA GLY A 87 -6.03 -12.51 -16.00
C GLY A 87 -5.04 -11.36 -16.20
N ARG A 88 -4.55 -10.74 -15.12
CA ARG A 88 -3.52 -9.70 -15.18
C ARG A 88 -2.14 -10.30 -15.42
N PRO A 89 -1.23 -9.59 -16.11
CA PRO A 89 0.09 -10.12 -16.43
C PRO A 89 0.98 -10.33 -15.21
N LEU A 90 0.72 -9.60 -14.11
CA LEU A 90 1.49 -9.67 -12.88
C LEU A 90 0.56 -9.86 -11.68
N THR A 91 1.07 -10.51 -10.64
CA THR A 91 0.36 -10.61 -9.34
C THR A 91 1.14 -9.96 -8.20
N SER A 92 2.43 -9.71 -8.43
CA SER A 92 3.36 -9.27 -7.38
C SER A 92 4.62 -8.61 -7.92
N ALA A 93 5.31 -7.90 -7.03
CA ALA A 93 6.72 -7.55 -7.14
C ALA A 93 7.50 -8.22 -6.00
N CYS A 94 8.72 -8.68 -6.26
CA CYS A 94 9.57 -9.29 -5.24
C CYS A 94 11.03 -8.87 -5.38
N SER A 95 11.72 -8.71 -4.25
CA SER A 95 13.17 -8.59 -4.20
C SER A 95 13.80 -9.39 -3.07
N ALA A 96 14.94 -10.01 -3.36
CA ALA A 96 15.79 -10.71 -2.40
C ALA A 96 17.18 -10.04 -2.37
N ILE A 97 17.55 -9.49 -1.21
CA ILE A 97 18.85 -8.84 -1.02
C ILE A 97 19.95 -9.87 -0.68
N ALA A 98 19.58 -11.01 -0.07
CA ALA A 98 20.50 -12.09 0.24
C ALA A 98 19.81 -13.46 0.17
N GLY A 99 20.29 -14.34 -0.70
CA GLY A 99 19.72 -15.69 -0.88
C GLY A 99 18.41 -15.70 -1.67
N PRO A 100 17.65 -16.82 -1.64
CA PRO A 100 16.40 -16.95 -2.40
C PRO A 100 15.18 -16.34 -1.68
N VAL A 101 15.32 -16.01 -0.39
CA VAL A 101 14.24 -15.48 0.43
C VAL A 101 14.19 -13.97 0.26
N GLY A 102 13.01 -13.43 -0.02
CA GLY A 102 12.83 -12.01 -0.30
C GLY A 102 11.51 -11.47 0.23
N CYS A 103 11.32 -10.17 0.01
CA CYS A 103 10.05 -9.51 0.29
C CYS A 103 9.21 -9.47 -0.97
N ARG A 104 7.97 -9.94 -0.87
CA ARG A 104 6.99 -9.93 -1.95
C ARG A 104 5.80 -9.06 -1.57
N ILE A 105 5.52 -8.09 -2.44
CA ILE A 105 4.33 -7.24 -2.38
C ILE A 105 3.37 -7.75 -3.44
N HIS A 106 2.18 -8.17 -3.03
CA HIS A 106 1.27 -8.85 -3.94
C HIS A 106 -0.20 -8.58 -3.64
N ILE A 107 -1.04 -8.76 -4.66
CA ILE A 107 -2.49 -8.59 -4.55
C ILE A 107 -3.11 -9.94 -4.25
N GLN A 108 -4.03 -9.94 -3.29
CA GLN A 108 -4.83 -11.10 -2.89
C GLN A 108 -6.33 -10.75 -2.91
N GLY A 109 -7.14 -11.78 -2.70
CA GLY A 109 -8.60 -11.70 -2.75
C GLY A 109 -9.18 -12.39 -3.99
N HIS A 110 -10.36 -11.93 -4.42
CA HIS A 110 -11.05 -12.50 -5.57
C HIS A 110 -10.46 -12.02 -6.91
N ARG A 111 -10.82 -12.69 -8.01
CA ARG A 111 -10.28 -12.43 -9.37
C ARG A 111 -10.45 -10.98 -9.89
N ASN A 112 -11.31 -10.17 -9.28
CA ASN A 112 -11.52 -8.78 -9.72
C ASN A 112 -10.62 -7.80 -8.96
N CYS A 113 -9.87 -8.26 -7.95
CA CYS A 113 -8.90 -7.46 -7.24
C CYS A 113 -7.74 -7.16 -8.18
N THR A 114 -7.72 -5.96 -8.75
CA THR A 114 -6.66 -5.47 -9.63
C THR A 114 -6.20 -4.07 -9.21
N ARG A 115 -4.90 -3.80 -9.29
CA ARG A 115 -4.32 -2.49 -9.02
C ARG A 115 -3.32 -2.10 -10.11
N THR A 116 -3.07 -0.80 -10.22
CA THR A 116 -1.94 -0.29 -10.99
C THR A 116 -0.65 -0.43 -10.19
N GLY A 117 0.48 -0.36 -10.87
CA GLY A 117 1.78 -0.28 -10.18
C GLY A 117 1.90 0.99 -9.33
N ASN A 118 1.18 2.06 -9.70
CA ASN A 118 1.14 3.26 -8.88
C ASN A 118 0.42 3.05 -7.55
N GLN A 119 -0.74 2.40 -7.60
CA GLN A 119 -1.56 2.10 -6.42
C GLN A 119 -0.90 1.10 -5.47
N ILE A 120 -0.19 0.07 -5.97
CA ILE A 120 0.51 -0.89 -5.09
C ILE A 120 1.59 -0.20 -4.24
N TRP A 121 2.27 0.78 -4.81
CA TRP A 121 3.28 1.53 -4.07
C TRP A 121 2.63 2.49 -3.06
N GLU A 122 1.47 3.08 -3.39
CA GLU A 122 0.70 3.88 -2.41
C GLU A 122 0.27 2.98 -1.25
N ASP A 123 -0.30 1.81 -1.55
CA ASP A 123 -0.65 0.81 -0.53
C ASP A 123 0.57 0.42 0.32
N TYR A 124 1.76 0.29 -0.28
CA TYR A 124 3.00 0.06 0.45
C TYR A 124 3.33 1.20 1.41
N GLN A 125 3.25 2.46 0.96
CA GLN A 125 3.48 3.62 1.82
C GLN A 125 2.50 3.65 2.98
N ASP A 126 1.21 3.41 2.72
CA ASP A 126 0.18 3.39 3.76
C ASP A 126 0.43 2.30 4.80
N ILE A 127 0.87 1.10 4.38
CA ILE A 127 1.25 0.02 5.31
C ILE A 127 2.47 0.41 6.17
N ARG A 128 3.41 1.19 5.62
CA ARG A 128 4.55 1.70 6.41
C ARG A 128 4.14 2.77 7.40
N GLU A 129 3.25 3.67 6.98
CA GLU A 129 2.75 4.78 7.80
C GLU A 129 1.81 4.31 8.91
N SER A 130 1.11 3.18 8.74
CA SER A 130 0.27 2.57 9.77
C SER A 130 1.06 1.97 10.94
N GLY A 131 2.39 1.83 10.81
CA GLY A 131 3.27 1.32 11.86
C GLY A 131 3.67 -0.15 11.70
N CYS A 132 3.30 -0.81 10.59
CA CYS A 132 3.76 -2.16 10.31
C CYS A 132 5.28 -2.19 10.00
N GLN A 133 6.05 -2.90 10.83
CA GLN A 133 7.51 -2.83 10.80
C GLN A 133 8.16 -3.44 9.55
N VAL A 134 7.68 -4.59 9.07
CA VAL A 134 8.32 -5.33 7.96
C VAL A 134 7.30 -5.86 6.97
N CYS A 135 6.31 -6.57 7.48
CA CYS A 135 5.18 -7.10 6.73
C CYS A 135 3.90 -6.44 7.20
N GLY A 136 2.88 -6.49 6.36
CA GLY A 136 1.57 -5.97 6.68
C GLY A 136 0.64 -6.12 5.49
N THR A 137 -0.65 -6.03 5.75
CA THR A 137 -1.70 -6.14 4.76
C THR A 137 -2.60 -4.92 4.85
N LYS A 138 -2.95 -4.36 3.70
CA LYS A 138 -3.92 -3.26 3.57
C LYS A 138 -5.18 -3.77 2.89
N HIS A 139 -6.33 -3.50 3.52
CA HIS A 139 -7.66 -3.88 3.06
C HIS A 139 -8.42 -2.70 2.46
N TRP A 140 -8.35 -2.52 1.15
CA TRP A 140 -9.18 -1.65 0.32
C TRP A 140 -10.68 -1.97 0.22
N GLY A 141 -11.21 -2.93 0.99
CA GLY A 141 -12.62 -3.33 0.95
C GLY A 141 -12.94 -4.50 0.00
N ASP A 142 -14.20 -4.96 0.02
CA ASP A 142 -14.74 -6.05 -0.81
C ASP A 142 -13.97 -7.40 -0.77
N GLY A 143 -13.15 -7.61 0.25
CA GLY A 143 -12.32 -8.82 0.40
C GLY A 143 -11.09 -8.84 -0.49
N CYS A 144 -10.72 -7.70 -1.07
CA CYS A 144 -9.44 -7.52 -1.72
C CYS A 144 -8.39 -7.00 -0.71
N TYR A 145 -7.12 -7.33 -0.91
CA TYR A 145 -6.02 -6.76 -0.10
C TYR A 145 -4.68 -6.74 -0.83
N THR A 146 -3.82 -5.80 -0.44
CA THR A 146 -2.40 -5.73 -0.81
C THR A 146 -1.58 -6.20 0.38
N SER A 147 -0.73 -7.21 0.20
CA SER A 147 0.07 -7.78 1.28
C SER A 147 1.57 -7.70 1.01
N ILE A 148 2.31 -7.33 2.04
CA ILE A 148 3.76 -7.40 2.12
C ILE A 148 4.10 -8.65 2.96
N GLU A 149 4.71 -9.63 2.31
CA GLU A 149 5.05 -10.91 2.96
C GLU A 149 6.46 -11.36 2.59
N VAL A 150 6.95 -12.35 3.33
CA VAL A 150 8.17 -13.08 2.97
C VAL A 150 7.85 -14.13 1.92
N ASP A 151 8.56 -14.09 0.79
CA ASP A 151 8.54 -15.16 -0.21
C ASP A 151 9.86 -15.96 -0.13
N PRO A 152 9.81 -17.27 0.16
CA PRO A 152 11.01 -18.09 0.31
C PRO A 152 11.79 -18.34 -0.99
N GLN A 153 11.19 -18.03 -2.15
CA GLN A 153 11.79 -18.24 -3.47
C GLN A 153 11.93 -16.94 -4.27
N CYS A 154 11.34 -15.83 -3.80
CA CYS A 154 11.33 -14.52 -4.42
C CYS A 154 11.35 -14.52 -5.95
N LYS A 155 10.39 -15.25 -6.53
CA LYS A 155 10.18 -15.32 -7.96
C LYS A 155 9.15 -14.26 -8.34
N VAL A 156 9.38 -13.54 -9.44
CA VAL A 156 8.35 -12.65 -10.00
C VAL A 156 7.24 -13.54 -10.57
N TRP A 157 6.08 -13.55 -9.90
CA TRP A 157 4.91 -14.29 -10.34
C TRP A 157 4.27 -13.58 -11.54
N ARG A 158 4.42 -14.16 -12.73
CA ARG A 158 3.65 -13.76 -13.91
C ARG A 158 2.25 -14.36 -13.77
N GLY A 159 1.19 -13.59 -14.00
CA GLY A 159 -0.21 -14.02 -13.86
C GLY A 159 -0.69 -15.02 -14.92
N ILE A 160 0.24 -15.68 -15.61
CA ILE A 160 0.03 -16.94 -16.32
C ILE A 160 0.54 -17.99 -15.34
N GLY A 161 -0.35 -18.58 -14.55
CA GLY A 161 -0.03 -19.41 -13.37
C GLY A 161 1.17 -20.33 -13.59
N ASN A 162 2.06 -20.38 -12.60
CA ASN A 162 3.09 -21.40 -12.56
C ASN A 162 2.40 -22.74 -12.21
N PRO A 163 2.78 -23.87 -12.82
CA PRO A 163 2.10 -25.15 -12.63
C PRO A 163 2.19 -25.74 -11.22
N ASP A 164 2.86 -25.07 -10.28
CA ASP A 164 3.13 -25.55 -8.93
C ASP A 164 2.14 -25.01 -7.86
N ASP A 165 1.09 -24.28 -8.26
CA ASP A 165 0.09 -23.68 -7.35
C ASP A 165 -1.12 -24.60 -7.04
N TRP A 166 -0.92 -25.93 -6.88
CA TRP A 166 -1.94 -26.89 -6.40
C TRP A 166 -1.44 -27.72 -5.21
#